data_AF-A0A0E2BKN3-F1
#
_entry.id   AF-A0A0E2BKN3-F1
#
_cell.length_a   1.000
_cell.length_b   1.000
_cell.length_c   1.000
_cell.angle_alpha   90.00
_cell.angle_beta   90.00
_cell.angle_gamma   90.00
#
_symmetry.space_group_name_H-M   'P 1'
#
loop_
_entity.id
_entity.type
_entity.pdbx_description
1 polymer ?
#
loop_
_entity_poly.entity_id
_entity_poly.type
_entity_poly.pdbx_seq_one_letter_code
_entity_poly.pdbx_strand_id
1 'polypeptide(L)'
;MTKAALTVENKTSVFYQITMKQKYTLGTVIAEREFLVEVLKNKYSFQIRIGKPKPHKDIEIGWYCPVQITVSDSKNIYTALGFDSMNAIQNAFAMIGELILTRLRKLDPDRLKFLEARHFGFPYFQKPEEVLREEFILISTLEKLDVQIEFSHIDS
;
A
#
# COMPACT_ATOMS: atom_id res chain seq x y z
N MET A 1 31.53 28.87 8.05
CA MET A 1 30.13 28.39 8.00
C MET A 1 30.10 27.20 7.06
N THR A 2 30.02 26.01 7.62
CA THR A 2 30.29 24.74 6.93
C THR A 2 29.03 24.29 6.20
N LYS A 3 29.09 24.21 4.87
CA LYS A 3 28.04 23.59 4.04
C LYS A 3 27.98 22.10 4.37
N ALA A 4 26.89 21.65 4.97
CA ALA A 4 26.55 20.23 4.99
C ALA A 4 25.98 19.89 3.62
N ALA A 5 26.78 19.21 2.80
CA ALA A 5 26.28 18.55 1.60
C ALA A 5 25.36 17.42 2.05
N LEU A 6 24.07 17.52 1.72
CA LEU A 6 23.13 16.41 1.79
C LEU A 6 23.55 15.40 0.71
N THR A 7 24.42 14.48 1.10
CA THR A 7 24.64 13.25 0.34
C THR A 7 23.36 12.44 0.48
N VAL A 8 22.46 12.56 -0.48
CA VAL A 8 21.29 11.69 -0.61
C VAL A 8 21.81 10.30 -0.96
N GLU A 9 22.08 9.49 0.07
CA GLU A 9 22.31 8.06 -0.12
C GLU A 9 21.01 7.44 -0.65
N ASN A 10 21.04 7.10 -1.94
CA ASN A 10 20.10 6.23 -2.64
C ASN A 10 19.79 4.96 -1.81
N LYS A 11 18.71 4.99 -1.02
CA LYS A 11 18.16 3.81 -0.33
C LYS A 11 16.66 3.61 -0.54
N THR A 12 16.05 4.28 -1.52
CA THR A 12 14.60 4.18 -1.80
C THR A 12 14.25 3.04 -2.78
N SER A 13 14.95 1.91 -2.68
CA SER A 13 14.75 0.74 -3.54
C SER A 13 14.32 -0.48 -2.73
N VAL A 14 13.25 -0.41 -1.94
CA VAL A 14 12.68 -1.61 -1.31
C VAL A 14 11.16 -1.49 -1.07
N PHE A 15 10.36 -1.29 -2.13
CA PHE A 15 9.02 -1.93 -2.16
C PHE A 15 9.20 -3.39 -2.58
N TYR A 16 9.97 -4.14 -1.79
CA TYR A 16 9.89 -5.58 -1.87
C TYR A 16 8.74 -6.01 -0.96
N GLN A 17 7.98 -7.01 -1.40
CA GLN A 17 7.47 -7.99 -0.46
C GLN A 17 8.65 -8.46 0.38
N ILE A 18 8.94 -7.76 1.49
CA ILE A 18 9.72 -8.36 2.54
C ILE A 18 8.78 -9.45 3.02
N THR A 19 9.11 -10.68 2.63
CA THR A 19 8.57 -11.87 3.28
C THR A 19 9.16 -11.84 4.68
N MET A 20 8.69 -10.90 5.50
CA MET A 20 9.11 -10.71 6.87
C MET A 20 8.79 -12.02 7.56
N LYS A 21 9.81 -12.67 8.13
CA LYS A 21 9.61 -13.79 9.06
C LYS A 21 8.72 -13.39 10.26
N GLN A 22 8.49 -12.10 10.46
CA GLN A 22 7.53 -11.58 11.43
C GLN A 22 6.11 -11.77 10.91
N LYS A 23 5.36 -12.69 11.54
CA LYS A 23 3.93 -12.85 11.31
C LYS A 23 3.21 -11.62 11.86
N TYR A 24 2.96 -10.63 10.99
CA TYR A 24 2.03 -9.55 11.31
C TYR A 24 0.65 -10.15 11.61
N THR A 25 -0.03 -9.58 12.59
CA THR A 25 -1.39 -9.97 12.97
C THR A 25 -2.34 -8.84 12.62
N LEU A 26 -3.60 -9.17 12.31
CA LEU A 26 -4.59 -8.17 11.92
C LEU A 26 -4.85 -7.14 13.03
N GLY A 27 -4.82 -7.56 14.30
CA GLY A 27 -5.12 -6.69 15.43
C GLY A 27 -6.54 -6.14 15.41
N THR A 28 -6.72 -4.90 15.89
CA THR A 28 -8.01 -4.18 15.89
C THR A 28 -8.40 -3.82 14.46
N VAL A 29 -9.59 -4.21 14.03
CA VAL A 29 -10.11 -3.86 12.70
C VAL A 29 -10.73 -2.46 12.72
N ILE A 30 -10.39 -1.64 11.73
CA ILE A 30 -10.88 -0.26 11.59
C ILE A 30 -11.77 -0.07 10.36
N ALA A 31 -11.73 -0.98 9.40
CA ALA A 31 -12.62 -0.99 8.24
C ALA A 31 -12.80 -2.41 7.69
N GLU A 32 -13.98 -2.70 7.17
CA GLU A 32 -14.32 -3.99 6.55
C GLU A 32 -15.09 -3.79 5.25
N ARG A 33 -14.94 -4.73 4.32
CA ARG A 33 -15.73 -4.79 3.09
C ARG A 33 -15.92 -6.23 2.64
N GLU A 34 -17.13 -6.55 2.20
CA GLU A 34 -17.43 -7.78 1.49
C GLU A 34 -18.01 -7.48 0.12
N PHE A 35 -17.60 -8.23 -0.90
CA PHE A 35 -18.23 -8.18 -2.21
C PHE A 35 -18.09 -9.50 -2.97
N LEU A 36 -19.01 -9.71 -3.92
CA LEU A 36 -19.05 -10.86 -4.79
C LEU A 36 -18.55 -10.50 -6.18
N VAL A 37 -17.78 -11.39 -6.79
CA VAL A 37 -17.39 -11.29 -8.20
C VAL A 37 -17.78 -12.59 -8.88
N GLU A 38 -18.47 -12.50 -10.01
CA GLU A 38 -18.76 -13.65 -10.86
C GLU A 38 -17.84 -13.64 -12.10
N VAL A 39 -17.07 -14.71 -12.26
CA VAL A 39 -16.14 -14.91 -13.39
C VAL A 39 -16.40 -16.29 -13.97
N LEU A 40 -16.73 -16.35 -15.26
CA LEU A 40 -16.97 -17.62 -15.98
C LEU A 40 -17.99 -18.52 -15.26
N LYS A 41 -19.09 -17.94 -14.75
CA LYS A 41 -20.13 -18.61 -13.93
C LYS A 41 -19.68 -19.09 -12.55
N ASN A 42 -18.44 -18.83 -12.15
CA ASN A 42 -17.95 -19.08 -10.79
C ASN A 42 -18.07 -17.82 -9.95
N LYS A 43 -18.63 -17.94 -8.74
CA LYS A 43 -18.77 -16.83 -7.80
C LYS A 43 -17.66 -16.87 -6.76
N TYR A 44 -17.05 -15.72 -6.52
CA TYR A 44 -15.99 -15.51 -5.54
C TYR A 44 -16.48 -14.47 -4.54
N SER A 45 -16.55 -14.84 -3.26
CA SER A 45 -16.73 -13.86 -2.17
C SER A 45 -15.37 -13.40 -1.68
N PHE A 46 -15.18 -12.09 -1.69
CA PHE A 46 -14.02 -11.42 -1.11
C PHE A 46 -14.46 -10.75 0.18
N GLN A 47 -13.87 -11.13 1.30
CA GLN A 47 -13.96 -10.41 2.56
C GLN A 47 -12.61 -9.77 2.87
N ILE A 48 -12.62 -8.45 3.08
CA ILE A 48 -11.44 -7.64 3.32
C ILE A 48 -11.61 -6.96 4.68
N ARG A 49 -10.56 -7.01 5.50
CA ARG A 49 -10.49 -6.31 6.79
C ARG A 49 -9.19 -5.54 6.88
N ILE A 50 -9.27 -4.27 7.22
CA ILE A 50 -8.13 -3.38 7.43
C ILE A 50 -7.95 -3.23 8.93
N GLY A 51 -6.78 -3.61 9.43
CA GLY A 51 -6.41 -3.43 10.83
C GLY A 51 -5.87 -2.03 11.09
N LYS A 52 -5.86 -1.63 12.37
CA LYS A 52 -5.32 -0.35 12.81
C LYS A 52 -3.84 -0.26 12.45
N PRO A 53 -3.38 0.81 11.77
CA PRO A 53 -1.97 1.00 11.49
C PRO A 53 -1.17 1.16 12.79
N LYS A 54 0.09 0.73 12.75
CA LYS A 54 1.00 0.75 13.91
C LYS A 54 2.41 1.12 13.46
N PRO A 55 3.21 1.76 14.32
CA PRO A 55 4.63 1.92 14.06
C PRO A 55 5.29 0.55 14.00
N HIS A 56 6.19 0.38 13.03
CA HIS A 56 7.04 -0.79 12.93
C HIS A 56 8.13 -0.75 14.02
N LYS A 57 8.62 -1.91 14.45
CA LYS A 57 9.67 -1.98 15.50
C LYS A 57 11.00 -1.43 15.03
N ASP A 58 11.26 -1.60 13.74
CA ASP A 58 12.37 -0.98 13.03
C ASP A 58 11.92 0.39 12.53
N ILE A 59 12.55 1.45 13.05
CA ILE A 59 12.20 2.83 12.78
C ILE A 59 12.42 3.21 11.31
N GLU A 60 13.37 2.56 10.63
CA GLU A 60 13.68 2.79 9.21
C GLU A 60 12.54 2.32 8.30
N ILE A 61 11.67 1.42 8.80
CA ILE A 61 10.51 0.92 8.06
C ILE A 61 9.29 1.85 8.24
N GLY A 62 9.26 2.68 9.29
CA GLY A 62 8.17 3.61 9.56
C GLY A 62 6.93 2.92 10.12
N TRP A 63 5.78 3.10 9.47
CA TRP A 63 4.47 2.56 9.87
C TRP A 63 4.04 1.42 8.97
N TYR A 64 3.16 0.57 9.51
CA TYR A 64 2.52 -0.49 8.74
C TYR A 64 1.03 -0.60 9.02
N CYS A 65 0.28 -1.03 8.00
CA CYS A 65 -1.15 -1.28 8.05
C CYS A 65 -1.44 -2.74 7.66
N PRO A 66 -1.91 -3.59 8.60
CA PRO A 66 -2.21 -4.98 8.30
C PRO A 66 -3.56 -5.12 7.58
N VAL A 67 -3.61 -5.99 6.57
CA VAL A 67 -4.80 -6.24 5.75
C VAL A 67 -5.06 -7.74 5.70
N GLN A 68 -6.26 -8.16 6.08
CA GLN A 68 -6.71 -9.53 5.85
C GLN A 68 -7.59 -9.59 4.60
N ILE A 69 -7.28 -10.51 3.69
CA ILE A 69 -8.14 -10.85 2.55
C ILE A 69 -8.52 -12.32 2.67
N THR A 70 -9.82 -12.59 2.66
CA THR A 70 -10.40 -13.92 2.68
C THR A 70 -11.15 -14.15 1.38
N VAL A 71 -10.82 -15.23 0.68
CA VAL A 71 -11.49 -15.63 -0.57
C VAL A 71 -11.72 -17.13 -0.51
N SER A 72 -12.99 -17.54 -0.53
CA SER A 72 -13.37 -18.93 -0.22
C SER A 72 -12.75 -19.36 1.11
N ASP A 73 -12.04 -20.49 1.17
CA ASP A 73 -11.38 -20.98 2.39
C ASP A 73 -9.97 -20.40 2.61
N SER A 74 -9.47 -19.58 1.68
CA SER A 74 -8.12 -19.01 1.78
C SER A 74 -8.17 -17.68 2.51
N LYS A 75 -7.50 -17.63 3.67
CA LYS A 75 -7.33 -16.44 4.49
C LYS A 75 -5.86 -16.06 4.56
N ASN A 76 -5.52 -14.86 4.07
CA ASN A 76 -4.16 -14.35 4.10
C ASN A 76 -4.11 -12.99 4.77
N ILE A 77 -3.03 -12.72 5.50
CA ILE A 77 -2.72 -11.42 6.09
C ILE A 77 -1.53 -10.83 5.33
N TYR A 78 -1.72 -9.62 4.84
CA TYR A 78 -0.75 -8.79 4.15
C TYR A 78 -0.46 -7.55 4.99
N THR A 79 0.53 -6.77 4.60
CA THR A 79 0.91 -5.55 5.31
C THR A 79 1.39 -4.52 4.29
N ALA A 80 0.76 -3.35 4.31
CA ALA A 80 1.23 -2.19 3.57
C ALA A 80 2.10 -1.32 4.47
N LEU A 81 3.23 -0.86 3.95
CA LEU A 81 4.14 0.04 4.65
C LEU A 81 3.81 1.49 4.30
N GLY A 82 4.18 2.44 5.16
CA GLY A 82 4.06 3.88 4.92
C GLY A 82 4.91 4.68 5.89
N PHE A 83 5.21 5.93 5.55
CA PHE A 83 6.01 6.80 6.42
C PHE A 83 5.26 7.17 7.72
N ASP A 84 3.94 7.27 7.65
CA ASP A 84 3.05 7.48 8.79
C ASP A 84 1.81 6.57 8.72
N SER A 85 0.92 6.70 9.72
CA SER A 85 -0.30 5.91 9.78
C SER A 85 -1.26 6.16 8.61
N MET A 86 -1.33 7.40 8.12
CA MET A 86 -2.27 7.79 7.06
C MET A 86 -1.82 7.22 5.71
N ASN A 87 -0.54 7.36 5.41
CA ASN A 87 0.08 6.81 4.21
C ASN A 87 0.04 5.28 4.22
N ALA A 88 0.29 4.63 5.37
CA ALA A 88 0.16 3.17 5.47
C ALA A 88 -1.27 2.69 5.15
N ILE A 89 -2.31 3.45 5.55
CA ILE A 89 -3.71 3.15 5.18
C ILE A 89 -3.94 3.35 3.68
N GLN A 90 -3.46 4.45 3.09
CA GLN A 90 -3.60 4.71 1.65
C GLN A 90 -2.93 3.61 0.81
N ASN A 91 -1.71 3.22 1.19
CA ASN A 91 -0.98 2.13 0.56
C ASN A 91 -1.69 0.79 0.74
N ALA A 92 -2.36 0.56 1.87
CA ALA A 92 -3.20 -0.62 2.08
C ALA A 92 -4.35 -0.68 1.07
N PHE A 93 -5.05 0.43 0.83
CA PHE A 93 -6.13 0.48 -0.17
C PHE A 93 -5.63 0.18 -1.59
N ALA A 94 -4.49 0.75 -2.00
CA ALA A 94 -3.89 0.47 -3.29
C ALA A 94 -3.46 -1.00 -3.43
N MET A 95 -2.79 -1.54 -2.40
CA MET A 95 -2.36 -2.94 -2.34
C MET A 95 -3.54 -3.92 -2.44
N ILE A 96 -4.67 -3.63 -1.77
CA ILE A 96 -5.87 -4.47 -1.84
C ILE A 96 -6.34 -4.62 -3.29
N GLY A 97 -6.41 -3.50 -4.03
CA GLY A 97 -6.79 -3.49 -5.44
C GLY A 97 -5.93 -4.45 -6.28
N GLU A 98 -4.61 -4.34 -6.18
CA GLU A 98 -3.69 -5.19 -6.94
C GLU A 98 -3.75 -6.66 -6.54
N LEU A 99 -3.94 -6.97 -5.25
CA LEU A 99 -4.10 -8.35 -4.79
C LEU A 99 -5.36 -9.01 -5.37
N ILE A 100 -6.47 -8.28 -5.41
CA ILE A 100 -7.73 -8.74 -6.02
C ILE A 100 -7.52 -8.96 -7.52
N LEU A 101 -6.98 -7.96 -8.22
CA LEU A 101 -6.74 -8.05 -9.66
C LEU A 101 -5.82 -9.21 -10.03
N THR A 102 -4.71 -9.38 -9.29
CA THR A 102 -3.77 -10.48 -9.50
C THR A 102 -4.47 -11.83 -9.37
N ARG A 103 -5.36 -11.98 -8.38
CA ARG A 103 -6.12 -13.22 -8.20
C ARG A 103 -7.13 -13.44 -9.32
N LEU A 104 -7.90 -12.42 -9.69
CA LEU A 104 -8.91 -12.52 -10.76
C LEU A 104 -8.27 -12.78 -12.12
N ARG A 105 -7.21 -12.05 -12.48
CA ARG A 105 -6.48 -12.23 -13.75
C ARG A 105 -5.84 -13.61 -13.87
N LYS A 106 -5.49 -14.29 -12.76
CA LYS A 106 -5.04 -15.70 -12.82
C LYS A 106 -6.13 -16.68 -13.25
N LEU A 107 -7.41 -16.32 -13.11
CA LEU A 107 -8.53 -17.18 -13.53
C LEU A 107 -8.72 -17.16 -15.06
N ASP A 108 -8.55 -15.99 -15.68
CA ASP A 108 -8.62 -15.79 -17.13
C ASP A 108 -7.80 -14.55 -17.54
N PRO A 109 -6.48 -14.70 -17.79
CA PRO A 109 -5.58 -13.57 -18.00
C PRO A 109 -5.97 -12.69 -19.19
N ASP A 110 -6.39 -13.31 -20.29
CA ASP A 110 -6.67 -12.60 -21.55
C ASP A 110 -7.95 -11.78 -21.48
N ARG A 111 -9.01 -12.36 -20.90
CA ARG A 111 -10.31 -11.68 -20.81
C ARG A 111 -10.36 -10.67 -19.68
N LEU A 112 -9.58 -10.85 -18.61
CA LEU A 112 -9.63 -10.00 -17.43
C LEU A 112 -8.49 -8.97 -17.35
N LYS A 113 -7.61 -8.89 -18.36
CA LYS A 113 -6.53 -7.89 -18.41
C LYS A 113 -7.01 -6.44 -18.29
N PHE A 114 -8.23 -6.15 -18.76
CA PHE A 114 -8.81 -4.80 -18.73
C PHE A 114 -9.30 -4.38 -17.35
N LEU A 115 -9.44 -5.31 -16.39
CA LEU A 115 -9.89 -4.96 -15.04
C LEU A 115 -8.86 -4.07 -14.37
N GLU A 116 -9.34 -3.06 -13.65
CA GLU A 116 -8.54 -2.12 -12.88
C GLU A 116 -9.08 -2.03 -11.45
N ALA A 117 -8.25 -1.58 -10.52
CA ALA A 117 -8.58 -1.52 -9.09
C ALA A 117 -9.81 -0.63 -8.84
N ARG A 118 -9.96 0.44 -9.64
CA ARG A 118 -11.09 1.37 -9.59
C ARG A 118 -12.43 0.71 -9.88
N HIS A 119 -12.49 -0.36 -10.67
CA HIS A 119 -13.74 -1.10 -10.93
C HIS A 119 -14.27 -1.78 -9.66
N PHE A 120 -13.40 -1.98 -8.67
CA PHE A 120 -13.75 -2.49 -7.35
C PHE A 120 -13.78 -1.38 -6.29
N GLY A 121 -13.67 -0.10 -6.66
CA GLY A 121 -13.63 1.01 -5.70
C GLY A 121 -12.35 1.10 -4.88
N PHE A 122 -11.23 0.56 -5.39
CA PHE A 122 -9.90 0.76 -4.83
C PHE A 122 -9.12 1.78 -5.66
N PRO A 123 -8.21 2.57 -5.04
CA PRO A 123 -7.38 3.52 -5.76
C PRO A 123 -6.44 2.79 -6.73
N TYR A 124 -5.98 3.52 -7.74
CA TYR A 124 -4.94 3.04 -8.63
C TYR A 124 -3.65 2.81 -7.82
N PHE A 125 -3.00 1.67 -8.06
CA PHE A 125 -1.68 1.43 -7.52
C PHE A 125 -0.65 2.11 -8.42
N GLN A 126 -0.07 3.20 -7.92
CA GLN A 126 1.02 3.87 -8.59
C GLN A 126 2.26 2.98 -8.56
N LYS A 127 2.88 2.81 -9.73
CA LYS A 127 4.14 2.07 -9.80
C LYS A 127 5.26 2.88 -9.13
N PRO A 128 6.29 2.23 -8.57
CA PRO A 128 7.41 2.94 -7.96
C PRO A 128 8.04 4.00 -8.87
N GLU A 129 8.14 3.73 -10.18
CA GLU A 129 8.70 4.71 -11.13
C GLU A 129 7.82 5.97 -11.28
N GLU A 130 6.51 5.81 -11.18
CA GLU A 130 5.53 6.91 -11.25
C GLU A 130 5.60 7.75 -9.97
N VAL A 131 5.67 7.10 -8.79
CA VAL A 131 5.82 7.77 -7.49
C VAL A 131 7.10 8.60 -7.45
N LEU A 132 8.25 8.02 -7.83
CA LEU A 132 9.53 8.74 -7.82
C LEU A 132 9.53 9.98 -8.73
N ARG A 133 8.87 9.87 -9.89
CA ARG A 133 8.73 10.99 -10.82
C ARG A 133 7.85 12.10 -10.24
N GLU A 134 6.72 11.74 -9.64
CA GLU A 134 5.80 12.68 -8.99
C GLU A 134 6.46 13.37 -7.79
N GLU A 135 7.19 12.62 -6.96
CA GLU A 135 7.98 13.17 -5.84
C GLU A 135 9.04 14.17 -6.33
N PHE A 136 9.79 13.83 -7.37
CA PHE A 136 10.77 14.75 -7.96
C PHE A 136 10.12 16.05 -8.46
N ILE A 137 8.98 15.94 -9.17
CA ILE A 137 8.23 17.11 -9.66
C ILE A 137 7.72 17.95 -8.47
N LEU A 138 7.20 17.31 -7.43
CA LEU A 138 6.70 17.98 -6.23
C LEU A 138 7.82 18.74 -5.53
N ILE A 139 8.95 18.07 -5.22
CA ILE A 139 10.11 18.71 -4.57
C ILE A 139 10.59 19.91 -5.39
N SER A 140 10.77 19.74 -6.70
CA SER A 140 11.22 20.83 -7.57
C SER A 140 10.23 22.01 -7.64
N THR A 141 8.94 21.75 -7.42
CA THR A 141 7.89 22.77 -7.39
C THR A 141 7.87 23.49 -6.04
N LEU A 142 7.97 22.76 -4.93
CA LEU A 142 8.05 23.32 -3.59
C LEU A 142 9.28 24.21 -3.42
N GLU A 143 10.45 23.78 -3.93
CA GLU A 143 11.68 24.57 -3.95
C GLU A 143 11.51 25.89 -4.72
N LYS A 144 10.85 25.86 -5.89
CA LYS A 144 10.56 27.07 -6.67
C LYS A 144 9.61 28.03 -5.96
N LEU A 145 8.75 27.51 -5.11
CA LEU A 145 7.74 28.29 -4.38
C LEU A 145 8.18 28.68 -2.97
N ASP A 146 9.40 28.31 -2.56
CA ASP A 146 9.93 28.53 -1.20
C ASP A 146 9.01 27.95 -0.10
N VAL A 147 8.42 26.78 -0.37
CA VAL A 147 7.55 26.07 0.56
C VAL A 147 8.33 24.95 1.24
N GLN A 148 8.36 24.95 2.58
CA GLN A 148 8.90 23.86 3.39
C GLN A 148 7.76 23.08 4.06
N ILE A 149 7.83 21.75 3.97
CA ILE A 149 6.89 20.85 4.62
C ILE A 149 7.65 20.06 5.68
N GLU A 150 7.30 20.25 6.95
CA GLU A 150 7.80 19.46 8.06
C GLU A 150 6.69 18.51 8.53
N PHE A 151 7.01 17.22 8.61
CA PHE A 151 6.12 16.22 9.21
C PHE A 151 6.53 16.05 10.67
N SER A 152 5.73 16.55 11.60
CA SER A 152 5.92 16.30 13.02
C SER A 152 5.33 14.95 13.40
N HIS A 153 6.14 14.04 13.95
CA HIS A 153 5.62 12.84 14.60
C HIS A 153 4.93 13.25 15.91
N ILE A 154 3.63 12.99 16.01
CA ILE A 154 2.92 13.07 17.28
C ILE A 154 3.13 11.73 17.96
N ASP A 155 4.03 11.69 18.95
CA ASP A 155 4.21 10.52 19.81
C ASP A 155 2.91 10.30 20.60
N SER A 156 2.28 9.13 20.41
CA SER A 156 1.07 8.68 21.11
C SER A 156 1.38 7.58 22.11
#